data_AF-B1MHT3-F1
#
_entry.id   AF-B1MHT3-F1
#
_cell.length_a   1.000
_cell.length_b   1.000
_cell.length_c   1.000
_cell.angle_alpha   90.00
_cell.angle_beta   90.00
_cell.angle_gamma   90.00
#
_symmetry.space_group_name_H-M   'P 1'
#
loop_
_entity.id
_entity.type
_entity.pdbx_description
1 polymer ?
#
loop_
_entity_poly.entity_id
_entity_poly.type
_entity_poly.pdbx_seq_one_letter_code
_entity_poly.pdbx_strand_id
1 'polypeptide(L)'
;MTFEPVLPWWMFIVLAVVIVALRMYTLYRVLVVVGGGSQRKVVLRWSLLTLVIVSVFAAAARPGIEPTRHVLTESHAVAAANSNVNVFFVVDRSINSRAEDYGSGQFRMAGIRADMDAVVNQYPQGRFSITSFATGARVDWPLSEDIWSLRALLKGYSAYVSELDSVYRVEVAAAADELRGQLELARRQYPGSSNVVFYLGEGAGASRQPAKSFDIPADLVDGGAVLGYGTTDGGAVASQLAANGEKTYFQNAAGTGPFLSILDERSLKGIAEQLHVRYVHRVQGDSIAPVIPALDPSAATSEQRSISLPGSRTEFYWVFTGIAMVLMFYELFAMVREYRTSRITRVRPT
;
A
#
# COMPACT_ATOMS: atom_id res chain seq x y z
N MET A 1 8.13 -26.94 6.66
CA MET A 1 7.46 -26.35 7.84
C MET A 1 8.50 -25.60 8.64
N THR A 2 8.26 -24.33 8.94
CA THR A 2 9.12 -23.46 9.75
C THR A 2 8.40 -23.09 11.05
N PHE A 3 9.16 -22.79 12.10
CA PHE A 3 8.65 -22.39 13.42
C PHE A 3 9.20 -21.02 13.77
N GLU A 4 8.32 -20.08 14.10
CA GLU A 4 8.67 -18.72 14.50
C GLU A 4 8.05 -18.43 15.87
N PRO A 5 8.65 -18.95 16.96
CA PRO A 5 8.07 -18.83 18.28
C PRO A 5 7.96 -17.37 18.69
N VAL A 6 6.87 -17.03 19.40
CA VAL A 6 6.62 -15.67 19.92
C VAL A 6 7.71 -15.22 20.92
N LEU A 7 8.43 -16.18 21.50
CA LEU A 7 9.54 -15.95 22.42
C LEU A 7 10.85 -16.49 21.82
N PRO A 8 12.01 -15.94 22.22
CA PRO A 8 13.30 -16.54 21.93
C PRO A 8 13.32 -18.03 22.32
N TRP A 9 13.92 -18.86 21.47
CA TRP A 9 13.92 -20.32 21.61
C TRP A 9 14.32 -20.83 23.01
N TRP A 10 15.29 -20.17 23.64
CA TRP A 10 15.74 -20.54 24.99
C TRP A 10 14.67 -20.28 26.07
N MET A 11 13.94 -19.16 26.01
CA MET A 11 12.83 -18.86 26.92
C MET A 11 11.69 -19.86 26.73
N PHE A 12 11.41 -20.18 25.47
CA PHE A 12 10.36 -21.13 25.11
C PHE A 12 10.62 -22.53 25.70
N ILE A 13 11.87 -23.02 25.59
CA ILE A 13 12.30 -24.31 26.16
C ILE A 13 12.22 -24.28 27.69
N VAL A 14 12.74 -23.23 28.34
CA VAL A 14 12.71 -23.10 29.80
C VAL A 14 11.27 -23.14 30.31
N LEU A 15 10.36 -22.37 29.69
CA LEU A 15 8.96 -22.33 30.09
C LEU A 15 8.27 -23.70 29.91
N ALA A 16 8.55 -24.40 28.80
CA ALA A 16 8.02 -25.74 28.56
C ALA A 16 8.48 -26.73 29.65
N VAL A 17 9.77 -26.73 30.00
CA VAL A 17 10.33 -27.62 31.03
C VAL A 17 9.72 -27.34 32.41
N VAL A 18 9.60 -26.08 32.80
CA VAL A 18 9.01 -25.67 34.08
C VAL A 18 7.56 -26.14 34.18
N ILE A 19 6.78 -25.96 33.12
CA ILE A 19 5.37 -26.37 33.12
C ILE A 19 5.25 -27.90 33.17
N VAL A 20 6.03 -28.65 32.40
CA VAL A 20 6.03 -30.12 32.45
C VAL A 20 6.41 -30.62 33.85
N ALA A 21 7.42 -30.03 34.49
CA ALA A 21 7.82 -30.38 35.85
C ALA A 21 6.70 -30.13 36.86
N LEU A 22 6.03 -28.97 36.79
CA LEU A 22 4.86 -28.66 37.62
C LEU A 22 3.69 -29.63 37.39
N ARG A 23 3.42 -30.00 36.13
CA ARG A 23 2.38 -30.98 35.78
C ARG A 23 2.70 -32.37 36.32
N MET A 24 3.94 -32.82 36.22
CA MET A 24 4.38 -34.11 36.77
C MET A 24 4.34 -34.12 38.30
N TYR A 25 4.78 -33.03 38.94
CA TYR A 25 4.71 -32.89 40.39
C TYR A 25 3.27 -32.90 40.92
N THR A 26 2.36 -32.18 40.26
CA THR A 26 0.94 -32.19 40.64
C THR A 26 0.30 -33.56 40.46
N LEU A 27 0.64 -34.29 39.39
CA LEU A 27 0.19 -35.67 39.19
C LEU A 27 0.72 -36.62 40.27
N TYR A 28 2.02 -36.57 40.54
CA TYR A 28 2.69 -37.37 41.57
C TYR A 28 2.07 -37.13 42.95
N ARG A 29 1.89 -35.86 43.34
CA ARG A 29 1.32 -35.51 44.64
C ARG A 29 -0.11 -36.04 44.80
N VAL A 30 -0.94 -35.93 43.77
CA VAL A 30 -2.34 -36.36 43.85
C VAL A 30 -2.47 -37.90 43.83
N LEU A 31 -1.63 -38.61 43.08
CA LEU A 31 -1.66 -40.08 43.02
C LEU A 31 -1.06 -40.74 44.27
N VAL A 32 0.05 -40.21 44.78
CA VAL A 32 0.85 -40.86 45.83
C VAL A 32 0.55 -40.34 47.23
N VAL A 33 0.31 -39.03 47.39
CA VAL A 33 0.25 -38.39 48.72
C VAL A 33 -1.18 -38.19 49.22
N VAL A 34 -2.13 -37.89 48.34
CA VAL A 34 -3.51 -37.48 48.72
C VAL A 34 -4.51 -38.64 48.68
N GLY A 35 -4.05 -39.87 48.44
CA GLY A 35 -4.86 -41.08 48.18
C GLY A 35 -6.25 -41.11 48.81
N GLY A 36 -7.30 -40.86 48.00
CA GLY A 36 -8.67 -40.80 48.53
C GLY A 36 -9.81 -40.49 47.54
N GLY A 37 -9.73 -40.90 46.26
CA GLY A 37 -10.83 -40.67 45.30
C GLY A 37 -10.69 -41.42 43.97
N SER A 38 -11.66 -41.27 43.05
CA SER A 38 -11.66 -41.96 41.75
C SER A 38 -10.50 -41.50 40.87
N GLN A 39 -9.37 -42.20 40.95
CA GLN A 39 -8.12 -41.88 40.24
C GLN A 39 -8.32 -41.65 38.74
N ARG A 40 -9.26 -42.37 38.10
CA ARG A 40 -9.59 -42.20 36.67
C ARG A 40 -10.04 -40.78 36.31
N LYS A 41 -10.93 -40.15 37.09
CA LYS A 41 -11.41 -38.78 36.80
C LYS A 41 -10.30 -37.75 36.96
N VAL A 42 -9.44 -37.94 37.97
CA VAL A 42 -8.30 -37.07 38.25
C VAL A 42 -7.29 -37.14 37.10
N VAL A 43 -6.93 -38.35 36.67
CA VAL A 43 -5.99 -38.55 35.55
C VAL A 43 -6.56 -37.99 34.24
N LEU A 44 -7.87 -38.11 34.02
CA LEU A 44 -8.54 -37.60 32.82
C LEU A 44 -8.60 -36.07 32.77
N ARG A 45 -8.87 -35.40 33.90
CA ARG A 45 -8.76 -33.93 34.00
C ARG A 45 -7.32 -33.46 33.87
N TRP A 46 -6.39 -34.21 34.46
CA TRP A 46 -4.98 -33.90 34.33
C TRP A 46 -4.52 -34.03 32.88
N SER A 47 -4.90 -35.08 32.15
CA SER A 47 -4.52 -35.24 30.74
C SER A 47 -5.13 -34.16 29.86
N LEU A 48 -6.41 -33.80 30.07
CA LEU A 48 -7.11 -32.77 29.31
C LEU A 48 -6.47 -31.38 29.49
N LEU A 49 -6.18 -30.98 30.73
CA LEU A 49 -5.49 -29.71 31.01
C LEU A 49 -4.05 -29.69 30.49
N THR A 50 -3.35 -30.83 30.52
CA THR A 50 -2.01 -30.94 29.92
C THR A 50 -2.11 -30.80 28.39
N LEU A 51 -3.15 -31.35 27.75
CA LEU A 51 -3.38 -31.20 26.31
C LEU A 51 -3.72 -29.76 25.91
N VAL A 52 -4.47 -29.02 26.74
CA VAL A 52 -4.69 -27.57 26.55
C VAL A 52 -3.35 -26.84 26.53
N ILE A 53 -2.50 -27.06 27.53
CA ILE A 53 -1.19 -26.42 27.64
C ILE A 53 -0.33 -26.75 26.42
N VAL A 54 -0.24 -28.02 26.03
CA VAL A 54 0.51 -28.45 24.84
C VAL A 54 -0.02 -27.77 23.58
N SER A 55 -1.34 -27.63 23.45
CA SER A 55 -1.97 -26.94 22.31
C SER A 55 -1.63 -25.45 22.29
N VAL A 56 -1.60 -24.78 23.44
CA VAL A 56 -1.17 -23.38 23.54
C VAL A 56 0.30 -23.22 23.18
N PHE A 57 1.18 -24.14 23.62
CA PHE A 57 2.58 -24.15 23.20
C PHE A 57 2.73 -24.38 21.70
N ALA A 58 2.00 -25.33 21.13
CA ALA A 58 1.99 -25.56 19.69
C ALA A 58 1.52 -24.33 18.91
N ALA A 59 0.53 -23.60 19.42
CA ALA A 59 0.11 -22.32 18.84
C ALA A 59 1.19 -21.24 18.95
N ALA A 60 1.83 -21.12 20.12
CA ALA A 60 2.87 -20.12 20.39
C ALA A 60 4.17 -20.38 19.61
N ALA A 61 4.42 -21.62 19.18
CA ALA A 61 5.50 -21.96 18.25
C ALA A 61 5.24 -21.45 16.81
N ARG A 62 4.01 -20.96 16.54
CA ARG A 62 3.51 -20.50 15.24
C ARG A 62 3.99 -21.40 14.11
N PRO A 63 3.59 -22.68 14.05
CA PRO A 63 3.94 -23.55 12.94
C PRO A 63 3.35 -22.97 11.65
N GLY A 64 4.19 -22.84 10.63
CA GLY A 64 3.79 -22.34 9.32
C GLY A 64 4.40 -23.16 8.21
N ILE A 65 3.68 -23.23 7.10
CA ILE A 65 4.23 -23.69 5.84
C ILE A 65 4.54 -22.43 5.04
N GLU A 66 5.83 -22.19 4.80
CA GLU A 66 6.22 -21.28 3.74
C GLU A 66 5.78 -21.91 2.42
N PRO A 67 5.07 -21.19 1.53
CA PRO A 67 4.84 -21.70 0.18
C PRO A 67 6.20 -22.09 -0.40
N THR A 68 6.26 -23.27 -1.01
CA THR A 68 7.47 -23.91 -1.52
C THR A 68 8.37 -22.85 -2.15
N ARG A 69 9.60 -22.68 -1.63
CA ARG A 69 10.66 -21.88 -2.26
C ARG A 69 10.91 -22.49 -3.64
N HIS A 70 10.11 -22.09 -4.63
CA HIS A 70 10.56 -22.13 -6.00
C HIS A 70 11.76 -21.19 -6.04
N VAL A 71 12.89 -21.74 -6.49
CA VAL A 71 14.05 -20.98 -6.96
C VAL A 71 13.54 -19.69 -7.58
N LEU A 72 14.02 -18.55 -7.08
CA LEU A 72 13.61 -17.19 -7.48
C LEU A 72 13.47 -17.12 -9.00
N THR A 73 12.27 -17.35 -9.52
CA THR A 73 11.91 -16.97 -10.87
C THR A 73 11.87 -15.44 -10.85
N GLU A 74 12.40 -14.79 -11.88
CA GLU A 74 12.42 -13.32 -12.03
C GLU A 74 11.08 -12.66 -11.66
N SER A 75 9.96 -13.35 -11.89
CA SER A 75 8.61 -12.92 -11.53
C SER A 75 8.37 -12.65 -10.03
N HIS A 76 8.98 -13.41 -9.10
CA HIS A 76 8.81 -13.17 -7.66
C HIS A 76 9.76 -12.09 -7.12
N ALA A 77 10.94 -11.92 -7.74
CA ALA A 77 11.84 -10.82 -7.43
C ALA A 77 11.25 -9.47 -7.91
N VAL A 78 10.60 -9.46 -9.08
CA VAL A 78 9.84 -8.31 -9.58
C VAL A 78 8.62 -8.03 -8.68
N ALA A 79 7.91 -9.05 -8.20
CA ALA A 79 6.81 -8.86 -7.24
C ALA A 79 7.26 -8.29 -5.89
N ALA A 80 8.41 -8.73 -5.36
CA ALA A 80 9.00 -8.21 -4.13
C ALA A 80 9.60 -6.79 -4.32
N ALA A 81 10.22 -6.50 -5.46
CA ALA A 81 10.66 -5.14 -5.81
C ALA A 81 9.47 -4.17 -5.94
N ASN A 82 8.37 -4.63 -6.55
CA ASN A 82 7.13 -3.86 -6.68
C ASN A 82 6.33 -3.74 -5.38
N SER A 83 6.70 -4.46 -4.31
CA SER A 83 6.03 -4.40 -3.01
C SER A 83 6.53 -3.30 -2.07
N ASN A 84 7.68 -2.68 -2.36
CA ASN A 84 8.28 -1.65 -1.51
C ASN A 84 8.62 -0.38 -2.30
N VAL A 85 7.62 0.15 -3.00
CA VAL A 85 7.75 1.32 -3.89
C VAL A 85 6.94 2.49 -3.33
N ASN A 86 7.54 3.67 -3.29
CA ASN A 86 6.86 4.93 -3.08
C ASN A 86 6.67 5.61 -4.44
N VAL A 87 5.43 5.82 -4.86
CA VAL A 87 5.05 6.41 -6.13
C VAL A 87 4.55 7.84 -5.91
N PHE A 88 5.19 8.81 -6.53
CA PHE A 88 4.83 10.21 -6.46
C PHE A 88 4.26 10.67 -7.80
N PHE A 89 2.98 11.05 -7.81
CA PHE A 89 2.36 11.69 -8.95
C PHE A 89 2.48 13.22 -8.83
N VAL A 90 3.04 13.85 -9.85
CA VAL A 90 3.04 15.31 -10.02
C VAL A 90 2.11 15.64 -11.18
N VAL A 91 0.94 16.23 -10.89
CA VAL A 91 -0.17 16.30 -11.86
C VAL A 91 -0.55 17.73 -12.21
N ASP A 92 -0.52 18.04 -13.51
CA ASP A 92 -1.03 19.30 -14.05
C ASP A 92 -2.56 19.33 -13.97
N ARG A 93 -3.07 20.14 -13.06
CA ARG A 93 -4.51 20.43 -12.94
C ARG A 93 -4.88 21.81 -13.49
N SER A 94 -4.00 22.47 -14.24
CA SER A 94 -4.33 23.71 -14.91
C SER A 94 -5.49 23.52 -15.91
N ILE A 95 -6.05 24.62 -16.39
CA ILE A 95 -7.14 24.54 -17.36
C ILE A 95 -6.69 23.91 -18.69
N ASN A 96 -5.39 23.87 -18.99
CA ASN A 96 -4.85 23.22 -20.18
C ASN A 96 -5.11 21.71 -20.19
N SER A 97 -5.25 21.08 -19.01
CA SER A 97 -5.67 19.67 -18.89
C SER A 97 -7.14 19.44 -19.31
N ARG A 98 -7.90 20.51 -19.60
CA ARG A 98 -9.25 20.49 -20.20
C ARG A 98 -9.23 20.70 -21.72
N ALA A 99 -8.06 20.64 -22.36
CA ALA A 99 -7.95 20.63 -23.81
C ALA A 99 -8.52 19.33 -24.40
N GLU A 100 -9.28 19.44 -25.49
CA GLU A 100 -9.97 18.33 -26.16
C GLU A 100 -9.20 17.74 -27.33
N ASP A 101 -8.02 17.20 -27.06
CA ASP A 101 -7.16 16.59 -28.07
C ASP A 101 -6.58 15.24 -27.62
N TYR A 102 -7.16 14.62 -26.58
CA TYR A 102 -6.80 13.27 -26.18
C TYR A 102 -7.67 12.23 -26.89
N GLY A 103 -7.07 11.44 -27.78
CA GLY A 103 -7.76 10.37 -28.52
C GLY A 103 -8.90 10.92 -29.38
N SER A 104 -10.09 10.35 -29.22
CA SER A 104 -11.31 10.77 -29.93
C SER A 104 -11.93 12.08 -29.41
N GLY A 105 -11.11 13.10 -29.12
CA GLY A 105 -11.57 14.41 -28.61
C GLY A 105 -11.99 14.42 -27.14
N GLN A 106 -11.38 13.57 -26.30
CA GLN A 106 -11.56 13.65 -24.85
C GLN A 106 -10.64 14.70 -24.23
N PHE A 107 -10.95 15.11 -23.00
CA PHE A 107 -10.05 15.93 -22.19
C PHE A 107 -8.75 15.19 -21.88
N ARG A 108 -7.61 15.88 -21.91
CA ARG A 108 -6.31 15.34 -21.46
C ARG A 108 -6.36 14.75 -20.05
N MET A 109 -7.13 15.35 -19.14
CA MET A 109 -7.35 14.83 -17.77
C MET A 109 -7.99 13.43 -17.75
N ALA A 110 -8.69 13.00 -18.81
CA ALA A 110 -9.15 11.62 -18.93
C ALA A 110 -7.98 10.65 -19.12
N GLY A 111 -7.02 11.00 -19.98
CA GLY A 111 -5.78 10.24 -20.17
C GLY A 111 -4.93 10.20 -18.91
N ILE A 112 -4.72 11.35 -18.26
CA ILE A 112 -3.99 11.47 -16.99
C ILE A 112 -4.57 10.51 -15.94
N ARG A 113 -5.89 10.53 -15.73
CA ARG A 113 -6.55 9.61 -14.79
C ARG A 113 -6.37 8.14 -15.16
N ALA A 114 -6.51 7.80 -16.43
CA ALA A 114 -6.37 6.43 -16.91
C ALA A 114 -4.94 5.90 -16.67
N ASP A 115 -3.93 6.72 -16.97
CA ASP A 115 -2.53 6.36 -16.74
C ASP A 115 -2.22 6.30 -15.23
N MET A 116 -2.75 7.20 -14.39
CA MET A 116 -2.62 7.09 -12.93
C MET A 116 -3.22 5.80 -12.38
N ASP A 117 -4.43 5.43 -12.82
CA ASP A 117 -5.06 4.16 -12.41
C ASP A 117 -4.24 2.95 -12.90
N ALA A 118 -3.71 3.01 -14.11
CA ALA A 118 -2.84 1.96 -14.67
C ALA A 118 -1.53 1.81 -13.88
N VAL A 119 -0.89 2.91 -13.47
CA VAL A 119 0.28 2.87 -12.58
C VAL A 119 -0.10 2.30 -11.21
N VAL A 120 -1.23 2.70 -10.63
CA VAL A 120 -1.72 2.14 -9.36
C VAL A 120 -1.94 0.62 -9.46
N ASN A 121 -2.42 0.12 -10.61
CA ASN A 121 -2.59 -1.31 -10.86
C ASN A 121 -1.25 -2.06 -10.98
N GLN A 122 -0.17 -1.39 -11.40
CA GLN A 122 1.16 -1.97 -11.50
C GLN A 122 1.82 -2.17 -10.12
N TYR A 123 1.49 -1.31 -9.15
CA TYR A 123 2.06 -1.34 -7.81
C TYR A 123 0.96 -1.58 -6.75
N PRO A 124 0.37 -2.79 -6.68
CA PRO A 124 -0.76 -3.08 -5.79
C PRO A 124 -0.42 -3.05 -4.29
N GLN A 125 0.86 -2.97 -3.94
CA GLN A 125 1.36 -2.80 -2.57
C GLN A 125 2.20 -1.52 -2.42
N GLY A 126 2.16 -0.63 -3.42
CA GLY A 126 2.88 0.63 -3.40
C GLY A 126 2.25 1.66 -2.45
N ARG A 127 3.08 2.59 -2.00
CA ARG A 127 2.65 3.82 -1.33
C ARG A 127 2.52 4.91 -2.35
N PHE A 128 1.42 5.65 -2.36
CA PHE A 128 1.16 6.67 -3.38
C PHE A 128 1.01 8.05 -2.75
N SER A 129 1.53 9.06 -3.42
CA SER A 129 1.24 10.47 -3.15
C SER A 129 0.83 11.19 -4.44
N ILE A 130 -0.04 12.19 -4.31
CA ILE A 130 -0.42 13.07 -5.43
C ILE A 130 -0.15 14.50 -5.00
N THR A 131 0.72 15.17 -5.75
CA THR A 131 0.95 16.61 -5.69
C THR A 131 0.45 17.22 -7.00
N SER A 132 -0.61 18.02 -6.93
CA SER A 132 -1.10 18.75 -8.09
C SER A 132 -0.44 20.11 -8.21
N PHE A 133 -0.38 20.60 -9.44
CA PHE A 133 0.07 21.96 -9.72
C PHE A 133 -0.78 22.64 -10.80
N ALA A 134 -0.75 23.97 -10.76
CA ALA A 134 -1.21 24.87 -11.81
C ALA A 134 -0.40 26.18 -11.71
N THR A 135 -0.96 27.24 -11.13
CA THR A 135 -0.20 28.47 -10.78
C THR A 135 0.62 28.34 -9.48
N GLY A 136 0.51 27.19 -8.83
CA GLY A 136 1.18 26.81 -7.58
C GLY A 136 0.92 25.33 -7.34
N ALA A 137 1.53 24.74 -6.31
CA ALA A 137 1.40 23.32 -6.00
C ALA A 137 0.69 23.06 -4.67
N ARG A 138 0.06 21.89 -4.56
CA ARG A 138 -0.56 21.39 -3.34
C ARG A 138 -0.59 19.87 -3.31
N VAL A 139 -0.52 19.32 -2.11
CA VAL A 139 -0.69 17.88 -1.89
C VAL A 139 -2.19 17.56 -1.90
N ASP A 140 -2.64 16.82 -2.90
CA ASP A 140 -4.00 16.30 -2.95
C ASP A 140 -4.14 14.95 -2.23
N TRP A 141 -3.05 14.19 -2.14
CA TRP A 141 -3.01 12.90 -1.46
C TRP A 141 -1.65 12.68 -0.78
N PRO A 142 -1.58 12.54 0.55
CA PRO A 142 -0.33 12.29 1.25
C PRO A 142 0.17 10.86 0.95
N LEU A 143 1.47 10.62 1.14
CA LEU A 143 2.07 9.31 0.91
C LEU A 143 1.38 8.23 1.78
N SER A 144 0.66 7.31 1.14
CA SER A 144 -0.19 6.33 1.82
C SER A 144 -0.36 5.03 1.02
N GLU A 145 -0.58 3.92 1.73
CA GLU A 145 -0.89 2.59 1.18
C GLU A 145 -2.39 2.40 0.89
N ASP A 146 -3.24 3.38 1.22
CA ASP A 146 -4.70 3.28 1.03
C ASP A 146 -5.12 3.45 -0.44
N ILE A 147 -4.87 2.41 -1.22
CA ILE A 147 -5.20 2.32 -2.65
C ILE A 147 -6.72 2.36 -2.88
N TRP A 148 -7.51 1.83 -1.94
CA TRP A 148 -8.98 1.79 -2.08
C TRP A 148 -9.57 3.20 -2.10
N SER A 149 -9.16 4.04 -1.14
CA SER A 149 -9.59 5.44 -1.08
C SER A 149 -8.95 6.27 -2.19
N LEU A 150 -7.68 6.00 -2.55
CA LEU A 150 -7.02 6.65 -3.68
C LEU A 150 -7.80 6.42 -4.98
N ARG A 151 -8.22 5.19 -5.28
CA ARG A 151 -9.02 4.89 -6.48
C ARG A 151 -10.36 5.63 -6.49
N ALA A 152 -10.98 5.81 -5.32
CA ALA A 152 -12.19 6.62 -5.21
C ALA A 152 -11.92 8.09 -5.56
N LEU A 153 -10.79 8.66 -5.10
CA LEU A 153 -10.34 10.00 -5.48
C LEU A 153 -10.08 10.11 -6.99
N LEU A 154 -9.36 9.15 -7.57
CA LEU A 154 -8.98 9.17 -9.00
C LEU A 154 -10.20 9.19 -9.93
N LYS A 155 -11.30 8.51 -9.57
CA LYS A 155 -12.54 8.55 -10.37
C LYS A 155 -13.06 9.96 -10.60
N GLY A 156 -12.97 10.84 -9.59
CA GLY A 156 -13.43 12.22 -9.64
C GLY A 156 -12.34 13.26 -9.92
N TYR A 157 -11.09 12.83 -10.13
CA TYR A 157 -9.97 13.74 -10.26
C TYR A 157 -10.07 14.57 -11.56
N SER A 158 -10.00 15.89 -11.44
CA SER A 158 -10.37 16.80 -12.53
C SER A 158 -9.45 18.01 -12.60
N ALA A 159 -9.36 18.69 -13.75
CA ALA A 159 -8.66 19.97 -13.81
C ALA A 159 -9.39 21.04 -12.96
N TYR A 160 -8.65 22.04 -12.50
CA TYR A 160 -9.23 23.18 -11.82
C TYR A 160 -10.15 23.99 -12.75
N VAL A 161 -11.11 24.67 -12.13
CA VAL A 161 -11.91 25.69 -12.79
C VAL A 161 -11.22 27.03 -12.55
N SER A 162 -10.85 27.71 -13.62
CA SER A 162 -10.17 29.00 -13.56
C SER A 162 -10.44 29.82 -14.81
N GLU A 163 -10.09 31.10 -14.75
CA GLU A 163 -10.16 32.02 -15.89
C GLU A 163 -9.04 31.74 -16.89
N LEU A 164 -9.25 32.14 -18.16
CA LEU A 164 -8.27 31.95 -19.24
C LEU A 164 -6.88 32.53 -18.89
N ASP A 165 -6.83 33.65 -18.18
CA ASP A 165 -5.58 34.30 -17.79
C ASP A 165 -4.67 33.43 -16.92
N SER A 166 -5.22 32.40 -16.26
CA SER A 166 -4.44 31.44 -15.47
C SER A 166 -3.43 30.66 -16.31
N VAL A 167 -3.68 30.47 -17.61
CA VAL A 167 -2.78 29.77 -18.54
C VAL A 167 -1.41 30.44 -18.63
N TYR A 168 -1.38 31.77 -18.63
CA TYR A 168 -0.13 32.54 -18.67
C TYR A 168 0.65 32.52 -17.34
N ARG A 169 0.04 31.97 -16.29
CA ARG A 169 0.60 31.91 -14.93
C ARG A 169 0.90 30.48 -14.46
N VAL A 170 0.73 29.47 -15.32
CA VAL A 170 1.03 28.08 -14.95
C VAL A 170 2.53 27.93 -14.69
N GLU A 171 2.86 27.37 -13.53
CA GLU A 171 4.24 27.11 -13.11
C GLU A 171 4.52 25.61 -13.24
N VAL A 172 5.24 25.26 -14.30
CA VAL A 172 5.57 23.87 -14.67
C VAL A 172 6.28 23.10 -13.55
N ALA A 173 7.14 23.79 -12.79
CA ALA A 173 7.89 23.24 -11.67
C ALA A 173 7.39 23.75 -10.30
N ALA A 174 6.13 24.20 -10.19
CA ALA A 174 5.58 24.65 -8.90
C ALA A 174 5.64 23.55 -7.82
N ALA A 175 5.60 22.28 -8.21
CA ALA A 175 5.65 21.14 -7.29
C ALA A 175 7.08 20.76 -6.86
N ALA A 176 8.13 21.43 -7.34
CA ALA A 176 9.51 21.02 -7.10
C ALA A 176 9.87 20.96 -5.61
N ASP A 177 9.57 22.01 -4.85
CA ASP A 177 9.90 22.07 -3.41
C ASP A 177 9.10 21.04 -2.60
N GLU A 178 7.80 20.90 -2.90
CA GLU A 178 6.94 19.92 -2.24
C GLU A 178 7.39 18.49 -2.54
N LEU A 179 7.68 18.18 -3.81
CA LEU A 179 8.17 16.87 -4.22
C LEU A 179 9.49 16.54 -3.54
N ARG A 180 10.45 17.48 -3.50
CA ARG A 180 11.73 17.31 -2.80
C ARG A 180 11.50 16.97 -1.32
N GLY A 181 10.68 17.76 -0.63
CA GLY A 181 10.37 17.54 0.79
C GLY A 181 9.73 16.17 1.03
N GLN A 182 8.82 15.75 0.16
CA GLN A 182 8.18 14.44 0.23
C GLN A 182 9.14 13.28 -0.03
N LEU A 183 10.04 13.40 -1.02
CA LEU A 183 11.05 12.38 -1.32
C LEU A 183 12.04 12.20 -0.16
N GLU A 184 12.51 13.31 0.42
CA GLU A 184 13.37 13.28 1.61
C GLU A 184 12.66 12.65 2.81
N LEU A 185 11.40 13.03 3.05
CA LEU A 185 10.59 12.43 4.12
C LEU A 185 10.41 10.93 3.90
N ALA A 186 10.09 10.52 2.67
CA ALA A 186 9.90 9.13 2.32
C ALA A 186 11.19 8.31 2.49
N ARG A 187 12.35 8.87 2.13
CA ARG A 187 13.64 8.21 2.33
C ARG A 187 13.95 8.00 3.82
N ARG A 188 13.54 8.93 4.69
CA ARG A 188 13.68 8.80 6.16
C ARG A 188 12.68 7.81 6.75
N GLN A 189 11.42 7.86 6.31
CA GLN A 189 10.32 7.09 6.89
C GLN A 189 10.27 5.64 6.38
N TYR A 190 10.67 5.43 5.13
CA TYR A 190 10.61 4.15 4.43
C TYR A 190 11.98 3.81 3.82
N PRO A 191 13.03 3.63 4.64
CA PRO A 191 14.36 3.32 4.14
C PRO A 191 14.36 2.03 3.31
N GLY A 192 15.10 2.03 2.20
CA GLY A 192 15.17 0.89 1.27
C GLY A 192 13.96 0.73 0.33
N SER A 193 13.03 1.68 0.31
CA SER A 193 11.98 1.75 -0.71
C SER A 193 12.47 2.50 -1.95
N SER A 194 12.11 2.02 -3.13
CA SER A 194 12.35 2.77 -4.37
C SER A 194 11.34 3.90 -4.50
N ASN A 195 11.82 5.12 -4.72
CA ASN A 195 11.01 6.29 -4.99
C ASN A 195 10.87 6.48 -6.50
N VAL A 196 9.65 6.36 -7.02
CA VAL A 196 9.33 6.49 -8.43
C VAL A 196 8.48 7.74 -8.65
N VAL A 197 8.87 8.59 -9.60
CA VAL A 197 8.19 9.87 -9.87
C VAL A 197 7.54 9.85 -11.25
N PHE A 198 6.23 10.10 -11.29
CA PHE A 198 5.50 10.31 -12.53
C PHE A 198 5.01 11.76 -12.61
N TYR A 199 5.53 12.51 -13.58
CA TYR A 199 5.02 13.84 -13.91
C TYR A 199 4.00 13.73 -15.03
N LEU A 200 2.83 14.36 -14.91
CA LEU A 200 1.74 14.26 -15.87
C LEU A 200 1.27 15.66 -16.26
N GLY A 201 1.48 16.06 -17.51
CA GLY A 201 1.04 17.39 -17.97
C GLY A 201 1.36 17.69 -19.43
N GLU A 202 1.17 18.94 -19.83
CA GLU A 202 1.43 19.40 -21.20
C GLU A 202 2.67 20.28 -21.36
N GLY A 203 3.35 20.63 -20.26
CA GLY A 203 4.57 21.45 -20.27
C GLY A 203 4.34 22.96 -20.22
N ALA A 204 3.07 23.41 -20.19
CA ALA A 204 2.63 24.80 -20.08
C ALA A 204 3.24 25.77 -21.11
N GLY A 205 3.20 25.41 -22.40
CA GLY A 205 3.82 26.20 -23.48
C GLY A 205 3.29 27.64 -23.63
N ALA A 206 2.08 27.92 -23.12
CA ALA A 206 1.51 29.27 -23.12
C ALA A 206 1.87 30.09 -21.87
N SER A 207 2.57 29.50 -20.89
CA SER A 207 2.96 30.21 -19.67
C SER A 207 3.98 31.31 -19.95
N ARG A 208 3.92 32.38 -19.15
CA ARG A 208 4.88 33.48 -19.15
C ARG A 208 5.68 33.54 -17.85
N GLN A 209 5.53 32.54 -16.99
CA GLN A 209 6.28 32.45 -15.74
C GLN A 209 7.75 32.14 -16.02
N PRO A 210 8.67 32.63 -15.18
CA PRO A 210 10.07 32.26 -15.29
C PRO A 210 10.22 30.75 -15.12
N ALA A 211 11.11 30.15 -15.92
CA ALA A 211 11.42 28.73 -15.82
C ALA A 211 12.02 28.43 -14.43
N LYS A 212 11.27 27.69 -13.62
CA LYS A 212 11.77 27.04 -12.41
C LYS A 212 12.19 25.62 -12.73
N SER A 213 13.16 25.09 -12.01
CA SER A 213 13.69 23.74 -12.20
C SER A 213 13.36 22.82 -11.02
N PHE A 214 13.28 21.53 -11.30
CA PHE A 214 13.29 20.49 -10.29
C PHE A 214 14.74 20.23 -9.86
N ASP A 215 15.18 20.93 -8.81
CA ASP A 215 16.48 20.67 -8.17
C ASP A 215 16.32 19.55 -7.13
N ILE A 216 16.21 18.33 -7.63
CA ILE A 216 16.03 17.12 -6.81
C ILE A 216 17.32 16.30 -6.87
N PRO A 217 17.94 15.99 -5.73
CA PRO A 217 19.10 15.10 -5.68
C PRO A 217 18.83 13.78 -6.41
N ALA A 218 19.74 13.38 -7.29
CA ALA A 218 19.58 12.20 -8.15
C ALA A 218 19.43 10.89 -7.36
N ASP A 219 19.90 10.84 -6.11
CA ASP A 219 19.77 9.69 -5.22
C ASP A 219 18.38 9.54 -4.60
N LEU A 220 17.50 10.53 -4.75
CA LEU A 220 16.13 10.50 -4.23
C LEU A 220 15.10 9.94 -5.20
N VAL A 221 15.42 9.86 -6.50
CA VAL A 221 14.53 9.36 -7.56
C VAL A 221 15.17 8.12 -8.20
N ASP A 222 14.56 6.97 -7.95
CA ASP A 222 15.05 5.67 -8.43
C ASP A 222 14.47 5.31 -9.82
N GLY A 223 13.47 6.05 -10.29
CA GLY A 223 12.92 5.90 -11.63
C GLY A 223 11.62 6.65 -11.84
N GLY A 224 10.97 6.40 -12.99
CA GLY A 224 9.67 6.95 -13.33
C GLY A 224 9.65 7.53 -14.74
N ALA A 225 8.77 8.50 -14.98
CA ALA A 225 8.64 9.14 -16.28
C ALA A 225 7.93 10.48 -16.24
N VAL A 226 8.23 11.32 -17.24
CA VAL A 226 7.44 12.49 -17.60
C VAL A 226 6.49 12.11 -18.73
N LEU A 227 5.19 12.16 -18.43
CA LEU A 227 4.10 11.83 -19.34
C LEU A 227 3.51 13.11 -19.94
N GLY A 228 3.72 13.27 -21.24
CA GLY A 228 3.22 14.41 -22.01
C GLY A 228 1.85 14.14 -22.63
N TYR A 229 0.89 15.03 -22.39
CA TYR A 229 -0.47 14.93 -22.94
C TYR A 229 -0.77 16.11 -23.84
N GLY A 230 -1.30 15.82 -25.03
CA GLY A 230 -1.72 16.83 -26.00
C GLY A 230 -1.14 16.60 -27.39
N THR A 231 -1.38 17.55 -28.27
CA THR A 231 -0.94 17.51 -29.67
C THR A 231 -0.20 18.78 -30.05
N THR A 232 0.56 18.72 -31.15
CA THR A 232 1.23 19.89 -31.75
C THR A 232 0.24 20.88 -32.36
N ASP A 233 -0.92 20.40 -32.80
CA ASP A 233 -1.99 21.23 -33.37
C ASP A 233 -2.77 21.97 -32.28
N GLY A 234 -2.73 21.43 -31.06
CA GLY A 234 -3.34 21.99 -29.87
C GLY A 234 -4.83 21.66 -29.73
N GLY A 235 -5.28 21.50 -28.49
CA GLY A 235 -6.67 21.20 -28.17
C GLY A 235 -7.43 22.44 -27.71
N ALA A 236 -8.70 22.56 -28.13
CA ALA A 236 -9.58 23.61 -27.64
C ALA A 236 -9.85 23.41 -26.14
N VAL A 237 -9.66 24.47 -25.34
CA VAL A 237 -9.82 24.40 -23.88
C VAL A 237 -11.25 24.70 -23.47
N ALA A 238 -11.93 23.72 -22.87
CA ALA A 238 -13.31 23.90 -22.43
C ALA A 238 -13.42 24.79 -21.17
N SER A 239 -14.22 25.85 -21.25
CA SER A 239 -14.50 26.75 -20.12
C SER A 239 -15.61 26.20 -19.21
N GLN A 240 -16.71 25.73 -19.80
CA GLN A 240 -17.81 25.11 -19.06
C GLN A 240 -18.27 23.83 -19.75
N LEU A 241 -18.63 22.84 -18.92
CA LEU A 241 -19.35 21.64 -19.33
C LEU A 241 -20.72 21.71 -18.67
N ALA A 242 -21.76 21.93 -19.46
CA ALA A 242 -23.13 21.94 -18.97
C ALA A 242 -23.62 20.51 -18.68
N ALA A 243 -24.64 20.39 -17.83
CA ALA A 243 -25.19 19.09 -17.41
C ALA A 243 -25.78 18.27 -18.58
N ASN A 244 -26.15 18.93 -19.68
CA ASN A 244 -26.61 18.33 -20.93
C ASN A 244 -25.45 17.82 -21.83
N GLY A 245 -24.19 17.98 -21.41
CA GLY A 245 -23.00 17.62 -22.17
C GLY A 245 -22.52 18.68 -23.16
N GLU A 246 -23.18 19.84 -23.23
CA GLU A 246 -22.74 20.96 -24.06
C GLU A 246 -21.47 21.60 -23.51
N LYS A 247 -20.53 21.90 -24.41
CA LYS A 247 -19.21 22.41 -24.07
C LYS A 247 -19.04 23.80 -24.64
N THR A 248 -18.68 24.75 -23.79
CA THR A 248 -18.21 26.06 -24.21
C THR A 248 -16.69 26.11 -24.09
N TYR A 249 -16.05 26.90 -24.95
CA TYR A 249 -14.61 27.01 -25.02
C TYR A 249 -14.16 28.43 -24.68
N PHE A 250 -12.98 28.55 -24.11
CA PHE A 250 -12.32 29.85 -24.02
C PHE A 250 -12.00 30.36 -25.43
N GLN A 251 -12.13 31.67 -25.65
CA GLN A 251 -11.79 32.31 -26.91
C GLN A 251 -10.31 32.66 -26.93
N ASN A 252 -9.70 32.66 -28.10
CA ASN A 252 -8.36 33.20 -28.30
C ASN A 252 -8.36 34.73 -28.07
N ALA A 253 -7.17 35.32 -27.93
CA ALA A 253 -7.04 36.77 -27.70
C ALA A 253 -7.60 37.64 -28.84
N ALA A 254 -7.74 37.09 -30.05
CA ALA A 254 -8.29 37.78 -31.21
C ALA A 254 -9.82 37.68 -31.33
N GLY A 255 -10.48 36.86 -30.50
CA GLY A 255 -11.91 36.58 -30.58
C GLY A 255 -12.36 35.84 -31.86
N THR A 256 -11.42 35.23 -32.60
CA THR A 256 -11.68 34.61 -33.92
C THR A 256 -11.91 33.10 -33.84
N GLY A 257 -11.77 32.50 -32.67
CA GLY A 257 -11.92 31.07 -32.48
C GLY A 257 -11.47 30.62 -31.08
N PRO A 258 -11.56 29.31 -30.78
CA PRO A 258 -11.19 28.80 -29.47
C PRO A 258 -9.71 29.02 -29.17
N PHE A 259 -9.40 29.20 -27.88
CA PHE A 259 -8.04 29.11 -27.38
C PHE A 259 -7.56 27.67 -27.48
N LEU A 260 -6.42 27.47 -28.14
CA LEU A 260 -5.79 26.17 -28.33
C LEU A 260 -4.59 26.05 -27.39
N SER A 261 -4.59 25.01 -26.55
CA SER A 261 -3.46 24.66 -25.70
C SER A 261 -2.58 23.65 -26.45
N ILE A 262 -1.31 24.00 -26.66
CA ILE A 262 -0.36 23.23 -27.47
C ILE A 262 0.61 22.50 -26.55
N LEU A 263 0.90 21.24 -26.86
CA LEU A 263 1.90 20.45 -26.15
C LEU A 263 3.29 21.07 -26.27
N ASP A 264 3.95 21.36 -25.14
CA ASP A 264 5.35 21.77 -25.09
C ASP A 264 6.26 20.61 -24.69
N GLU A 265 6.65 19.81 -25.69
CA GLU A 265 7.57 18.70 -25.45
C GLU A 265 8.95 19.14 -24.99
N ARG A 266 9.39 20.35 -25.35
CA ARG A 266 10.74 20.83 -24.98
C ARG A 266 10.81 21.03 -23.48
N SER A 267 9.80 21.70 -22.92
CA SER A 267 9.65 21.88 -21.47
C SER A 267 9.61 20.53 -20.75
N LEU A 268 8.79 19.59 -21.24
CA LEU A 268 8.66 18.25 -20.63
C LEU A 268 9.94 17.42 -20.71
N LYS A 269 10.67 17.46 -21.82
CA LYS A 269 11.98 16.80 -21.95
C LYS A 269 12.99 17.40 -20.97
N GLY A 270 13.00 18.72 -20.79
CA GLY A 270 13.84 19.38 -19.79
C GLY A 270 13.52 18.94 -18.35
N ILE A 271 12.24 18.76 -18.00
CA ILE A 271 11.85 18.20 -16.69
C ILE A 271 12.32 16.75 -16.56
N ALA A 272 12.20 15.96 -17.62
CA ALA A 272 12.61 14.56 -17.61
C ALA A 272 14.11 14.43 -17.36
N GLU A 273 14.92 15.29 -17.98
CA GLU A 273 16.36 15.40 -17.73
C GLU A 273 16.67 15.79 -16.28
N GLN A 274 15.97 16.78 -15.73
CA GLN A 274 16.15 17.23 -14.33
C GLN A 274 15.78 16.15 -13.30
N LEU A 275 14.74 15.37 -13.59
CA LEU A 275 14.30 14.26 -12.74
C LEU A 275 15.06 12.96 -13.00
N HIS A 276 15.98 12.94 -13.98
CA HIS A 276 16.69 11.74 -14.45
C HIS A 276 15.76 10.58 -14.85
N VAL A 277 14.61 10.91 -15.45
CA VAL A 277 13.62 9.94 -15.94
C VAL A 277 13.38 10.08 -17.44
N ARG A 278 12.66 9.13 -18.02
CA ARG A 278 12.31 9.17 -19.45
C ARG A 278 11.13 10.10 -19.72
N TYR A 279 11.15 10.77 -20.86
CA TYR A 279 9.96 11.42 -21.44
C TYR A 279 9.17 10.42 -22.29
N VAL A 280 7.85 10.43 -22.17
CA VAL A 280 6.93 9.64 -22.99
C VAL A 280 5.72 10.50 -23.36
N HIS A 281 5.51 10.73 -24.65
CA HIS A 281 4.26 11.30 -25.15
C HIS A 281 3.14 10.26 -25.07
N ARG A 282 1.95 10.66 -24.63
CA ARG A 282 0.81 9.79 -24.34
C ARG A 282 -0.32 10.01 -25.32
N VAL A 283 -0.73 8.94 -25.99
CA VAL A 283 -1.93 8.89 -26.82
C VAL A 283 -2.94 7.88 -26.28
N GLN A 284 -4.19 7.98 -26.72
CA GLN A 284 -5.25 7.09 -26.27
C GLN A 284 -4.95 5.64 -26.65
N GLY A 285 -5.04 4.74 -25.67
CA GLY A 285 -4.80 3.30 -25.86
C GLY A 285 -3.36 2.87 -25.61
N ASP A 286 -2.45 3.80 -25.33
CA ASP A 286 -1.08 3.45 -24.96
C ASP A 286 -1.04 2.62 -23.67
N SER A 287 -0.27 1.53 -23.69
CA SER A 287 0.03 0.80 -22.47
C SER A 287 0.91 1.64 -21.53
N ILE A 288 0.69 1.49 -20.22
CA ILE A 288 1.57 2.07 -19.21
C ILE A 288 2.84 1.24 -19.02
N ALA A 289 2.85 -0.03 -19.42
CA ALA A 289 3.94 -0.97 -19.16
C ALA A 289 5.33 -0.47 -19.61
N PRO A 290 5.50 0.19 -20.77
CA PRO A 290 6.80 0.73 -21.18
C PRO A 290 7.30 1.85 -20.25
N VAL A 291 6.40 2.54 -19.56
CA VAL A 291 6.70 3.69 -18.70
C VAL A 291 7.17 3.24 -17.30
N ILE A 292 6.82 2.01 -16.90
CA ILE A 292 7.18 1.43 -15.62
C ILE A 292 8.70 1.16 -15.61
N PRO A 293 9.47 1.78 -14.69
CA PRO A 293 10.91 1.52 -14.61
C PRO A 293 11.16 0.08 -14.16
N ALA A 294 12.21 -0.53 -14.72
CA ALA A 294 12.77 -1.76 -14.17
C ALA A 294 13.50 -1.40 -12.87
N LEU A 295 12.88 -1.69 -11.72
CA LEU A 295 13.48 -1.44 -10.41
C LEU A 295 14.40 -2.61 -10.04
N ASP A 296 15.60 -2.29 -9.54
CA ASP A 296 16.56 -3.32 -9.13
C ASP A 296 16.13 -3.99 -7.81
N PRO A 297 15.75 -5.29 -7.81
CA PRO A 297 15.35 -6.01 -6.59
C PRO A 297 16.48 -6.14 -5.56
N SER A 298 17.72 -5.90 -5.98
CA SER A 298 18.93 -5.98 -5.15
C SER A 298 19.16 -4.75 -4.28
N ALA A 299 18.49 -3.63 -4.57
CA ALA A 299 18.56 -2.41 -3.75
C ALA A 299 17.74 -2.53 -2.45
N ALA A 300 16.86 -3.54 -2.34
CA ALA A 300 16.20 -3.89 -1.10
C ALA A 300 17.22 -4.49 -0.11
N THR A 301 17.55 -3.73 0.93
CA THR A 301 18.54 -4.10 1.94
C THR A 301 18.24 -5.47 2.56
N SER A 302 19.28 -6.27 2.79
CA SER A 302 19.22 -7.63 3.35
C SER A 302 18.42 -7.77 4.66
N GLU A 303 18.31 -6.69 5.46
CA GLU A 303 17.51 -6.66 6.69
C GLU A 303 16.00 -6.81 6.46
N GLN A 304 15.50 -6.39 5.30
CA GLN A 304 14.07 -6.49 4.96
C GLN A 304 13.70 -7.86 4.37
N ARG A 305 14.67 -8.60 3.81
CA ARG A 305 14.48 -10.00 3.37
C ARG A 305 14.15 -10.93 4.55
N SER A 306 14.45 -10.50 5.77
CA SER A 306 14.11 -11.19 7.02
C SER A 306 12.81 -10.72 7.70
N ILE A 307 12.14 -9.69 7.19
CA ILE A 307 10.85 -9.24 7.72
C ILE A 307 9.76 -9.83 6.83
N SER A 308 9.29 -11.02 7.19
CA SER A 308 8.10 -11.62 6.59
C SER A 308 6.92 -10.64 6.74
N LEU A 309 6.47 -10.02 5.65
CA LEU A 309 5.26 -9.20 5.66
C LEU A 309 4.07 -10.06 6.12
N PRO A 310 3.08 -9.49 6.84
CA PRO A 310 1.86 -10.19 7.19
C PRO A 310 1.15 -10.68 5.91
N GLY A 311 1.14 -12.00 5.67
CA GLY A 311 0.43 -12.62 4.54
C GLY A 311 1.25 -13.55 3.64
N SER A 312 2.59 -13.57 3.74
CA SER A 312 3.41 -14.51 2.93
C SER A 312 3.40 -15.95 3.46
N ARG A 313 3.06 -16.12 4.75
CA ARG A 313 3.13 -17.38 5.48
C ARG A 313 1.75 -17.83 5.93
N THR A 314 1.36 -19.05 5.56
CA THR A 314 0.14 -19.66 6.08
C THR A 314 0.44 -20.26 7.46
N GLU A 315 -0.05 -19.59 8.50
CA GLU A 315 0.17 -20.02 9.89
C GLU A 315 -0.97 -20.90 10.40
N PHE A 316 -0.60 -21.96 11.12
CA PHE A 316 -1.54 -22.94 11.65
C PHE A 316 -1.85 -22.73 13.14
N TYR A 317 -1.43 -21.61 13.74
CA TYR A 317 -1.65 -21.35 15.17
C TYR A 317 -3.14 -21.41 15.55
N TRP A 318 -4.03 -20.99 14.63
CA TRP A 318 -5.48 -20.97 14.84
C TRP A 318 -6.09 -22.37 15.06
N VAL A 319 -5.50 -23.41 14.46
CA VAL A 319 -5.94 -24.80 14.66
C VAL A 319 -5.69 -25.20 16.11
N PHE A 320 -4.51 -24.88 16.61
CA PHE A 320 -4.09 -25.23 17.97
C PHE A 320 -4.81 -24.40 19.04
N THR A 321 -5.04 -23.10 18.80
CA THR A 321 -5.86 -22.28 19.70
C THR A 321 -7.33 -22.72 19.70
N GLY A 322 -7.86 -23.14 18.54
CA GLY A 322 -9.21 -23.72 18.44
C GLY A 322 -9.37 -24.99 19.29
N ILE A 323 -8.41 -25.91 19.22
CA ILE A 323 -8.39 -27.13 20.06
C ILE A 323 -8.32 -26.77 21.54
N ALA A 324 -7.40 -25.87 21.93
CA ALA A 324 -7.26 -25.42 23.31
C ALA A 324 -8.55 -24.78 23.85
N MET A 325 -9.22 -23.98 23.02
CA MET A 325 -10.48 -23.33 23.35
C MET A 325 -11.59 -24.36 23.64
N VAL A 326 -11.78 -25.34 22.76
CA VAL A 326 -12.80 -26.39 22.94
C VAL A 326 -12.56 -27.19 24.23
N LEU A 327 -11.31 -27.57 24.50
CA LEU A 327 -10.94 -28.31 25.70
C LEU A 327 -11.16 -27.48 26.98
N MET A 328 -10.82 -26.19 26.97
CA MET A 328 -11.09 -25.28 28.09
C MET A 328 -12.59 -25.10 28.34
N PHE A 329 -13.39 -24.97 27.29
CA PHE A 329 -14.85 -24.89 27.42
C PHE A 329 -15.44 -26.16 28.02
N TYR A 330 -14.95 -27.33 27.60
CA TYR A 330 -15.38 -28.60 28.16
C TYR A 330 -15.09 -28.69 29.67
N GLU A 331 -13.89 -28.28 30.10
CA GLU A 331 -13.51 -28.33 31.52
C GLU A 331 -14.32 -27.33 32.35
N LEU A 332 -14.54 -26.11 31.84
CA LEU A 332 -15.39 -25.12 32.49
C LEU A 332 -16.82 -25.65 32.65
N PHE A 333 -17.37 -26.26 31.61
CA PHE A 333 -18.70 -26.89 31.65
C PHE A 333 -18.77 -28.03 32.68
N ALA A 334 -17.77 -28.91 32.69
CA ALA A 334 -17.70 -30.01 33.65
C ALA A 334 -17.59 -29.51 35.10
N MET A 335 -16.79 -28.46 35.34
CA MET A 335 -16.63 -27.83 36.63
C MET A 335 -17.94 -27.18 37.11
N VAL A 336 -18.64 -26.45 36.25
CA VAL A 336 -19.95 -25.86 36.56
C VAL A 336 -20.99 -26.94 36.84
N ARG A 337 -21.00 -28.02 36.05
CA ARG A 337 -21.92 -29.15 36.27
C ARG A 337 -21.67 -29.82 37.62
N GLU A 338 -20.42 -30.08 37.99
CA GLU A 338 -20.09 -30.66 39.30
C GLU A 338 -20.43 -29.73 40.46
N TYR A 339 -20.20 -28.43 40.31
CA TYR A 339 -20.61 -27.43 41.30
C TYR A 339 -22.14 -27.44 41.51
N ARG A 340 -22.91 -27.44 40.43
CA ARG A 340 -24.39 -27.54 40.49
C ARG A 340 -24.85 -28.84 41.15
N THR A 341 -24.23 -29.97 40.79
CA THR A 341 -24.61 -31.28 41.34
C THR A 341 -24.31 -31.37 42.85
N SER A 342 -23.19 -30.83 43.29
CA SER A 342 -22.77 -30.85 44.70
C SER A 342 -23.65 -29.99 45.62
N ARG A 343 -24.27 -28.93 45.07
CA ARG A 343 -25.19 -28.04 45.80
C ARG A 343 -26.53 -28.72 46.12
N ILE A 344 -26.99 -29.64 45.28
CA ILE A 344 -28.29 -30.32 45.41
C ILE A 344 -28.26 -31.38 46.52
N THR A 345 -27.10 -31.99 46.79
CA THR A 345 -26.92 -33.03 47.82
C THR A 345 -26.83 -32.53 49.27
N ARG A 346 -26.78 -31.21 49.53
CA ARG A 346 -26.61 -30.66 50.89
C ARG A 346 -27.89 -30.19 51.58
N VAL A 347 -29.07 -30.48 51.03
CA VAL A 347 -30.36 -30.17 51.69
C VAL A 347 -30.98 -31.47 52.21
N ARG A 348 -30.66 -31.82 53.44
CA ARG A 348 -31.53 -32.68 54.28
C ARG A 348 -31.62 -32.03 55.66
N PRO A 349 -32.71 -31.31 55.97
CA PRO A 349 -32.97 -30.87 57.32
C PRO A 349 -33.47 -32.05 58.15
N THR A 350 -32.94 -32.18 59.37
CA THR A 350 -33.55 -32.91 60.49
C THR A 350 -34.78 -32.18 60.99
#